data_AF-A2HMA0-F1
#
_entry.id   AF-A2HMA0-F1
#
_cell.length_a   1.000
_cell.length_b   1.000
_cell.length_c   1.000
_cell.angle_alpha   90.00
_cell.angle_beta   90.00
_cell.angle_gamma   90.00
#
_symmetry.space_group_name_H-M   'P 1'
#
loop_
_entity.id
_entity.type
_entity.pdbx_description
1 polymer ?
#
loop_
_entity_poly.entity_id
_entity_poly.type
_entity_poly.pdbx_seq_one_letter_code
_entity_poly.pdbx_strand_id
1 'polypeptide(L)'
;TGWVSGCLDLKADKNHTHTIANITNLQETLNSKSDVGHTHTIANITNLQETLNRKSDVGHTHTFFSTVGIESILGTIEETGGGGLYFKPPNFPEGLTSDKDIRCRNVYVMEDEKKVKFTAQDLYDKKADKTELQTLKTEILQTVYPIGSIYTSMNSK
;
A
#
# COMPACT_ATOMS: atom_id res chain seq x y z
N THR A 1 71.67 -70.91 -20.56
CA THR A 1 70.25 -70.50 -20.48
C THR A 1 70.01 -69.25 -19.63
N GLY A 2 70.99 -68.72 -18.89
CA GLY A 2 70.80 -67.54 -18.02
C GLY A 2 70.53 -66.19 -18.73
N TRP A 3 70.91 -66.04 -20.01
CA TRP A 3 70.71 -64.79 -20.77
C TRP A 3 69.22 -64.47 -21.04
N VAL A 4 68.38 -65.50 -21.19
CA VAL A 4 66.94 -65.32 -21.45
C VAL A 4 66.20 -64.94 -20.17
N SER A 5 66.62 -65.50 -19.02
CA SER A 5 66.01 -65.21 -17.71
C SER A 5 66.20 -63.73 -17.33
N GLY A 6 67.43 -63.22 -17.40
CA GLY A 6 67.70 -61.82 -17.02
C GLY A 6 67.04 -60.78 -17.93
N CYS A 7 66.72 -61.15 -19.18
CA CYS A 7 65.98 -60.27 -20.10
C CYS A 7 64.48 -60.21 -19.76
N LEU A 8 63.92 -61.31 -19.23
CA LEU A 8 62.52 -61.37 -18.80
C LEU A 8 62.29 -60.65 -17.48
N ASP A 9 63.29 -60.63 -16.59
CA ASP A 9 63.23 -59.93 -15.29
C ASP A 9 63.08 -58.40 -15.44
N LEU A 10 63.38 -57.85 -16.61
CA LEU A 10 63.24 -56.42 -16.93
C LEU A 10 61.93 -56.11 -17.70
N LYS A 11 61.08 -57.11 -17.95
CA LYS A 11 59.78 -56.90 -18.58
C LYS A 11 58.75 -56.55 -17.53
N ALA A 12 57.88 -55.59 -17.84
CA ALA A 12 56.70 -55.32 -17.02
C ALA A 12 55.73 -56.50 -17.08
N ASP A 13 55.01 -56.71 -15.97
CA ASP A 13 53.96 -57.73 -15.89
C ASP A 13 52.89 -57.51 -16.96
N LYS A 14 52.32 -58.64 -17.42
CA LYS A 14 51.21 -58.63 -18.39
C LYS A 14 50.03 -57.79 -17.90
N ASN A 15 49.79 -57.79 -16.60
CA ASN A 15 48.81 -56.94 -15.95
C ASN A 15 49.54 -55.96 -15.02
N HIS A 16 49.69 -54.72 -15.46
CA HIS A 16 50.17 -53.62 -14.62
C HIS A 16 49.09 -52.54 -14.53
N THR A 17 49.05 -51.85 -13.40
CA THR A 17 48.05 -50.83 -13.10
C THR A 17 48.72 -49.53 -12.69
N HIS A 18 48.14 -48.41 -13.12
CA HIS A 18 48.50 -47.09 -12.62
C HIS A 18 47.37 -46.52 -11.78
N THR A 19 47.73 -45.86 -10.67
CA THR A 19 46.85 -45.08 -9.82
C THR A 19 47.17 -43.59 -9.98
N ILE A 20 46.28 -42.71 -9.54
CA ILE A 20 46.50 -41.25 -9.60
C ILE A 20 47.78 -40.83 -8.86
N ALA A 21 48.16 -41.57 -7.80
CA ALA A 21 49.39 -41.35 -7.04
C ALA A 21 50.67 -41.64 -7.84
N ASN A 22 50.58 -42.35 -8.98
CA ASN A 22 51.73 -42.59 -9.84
C ASN A 22 52.12 -41.37 -10.69
N ILE A 23 51.26 -40.36 -10.79
CA ILE A 23 51.55 -39.12 -11.51
C ILE A 23 51.65 -37.99 -10.48
N THR A 24 52.88 -37.53 -10.27
CA THR A 24 53.17 -36.40 -9.39
C THR A 24 52.28 -35.21 -9.73
N ASN A 25 51.60 -34.65 -8.73
CA ASN A 25 50.73 -33.47 -8.81
C ASN A 25 49.43 -33.61 -9.64
N LEU A 26 49.07 -34.82 -10.12
CA LEU A 26 47.84 -35.00 -10.89
C LEU A 26 46.58 -34.70 -10.06
N GLN A 27 46.54 -35.15 -8.80
CA GLN A 27 45.41 -34.88 -7.91
C GLN A 27 45.20 -33.38 -7.65
N GLU A 28 46.28 -32.64 -7.42
CA GLU A 28 46.25 -31.19 -7.20
C GLU A 28 45.82 -30.44 -8.48
N THR A 29 46.33 -30.86 -9.64
CA THR A 29 45.95 -30.31 -10.95
C THR A 29 44.46 -30.52 -11.22
N LEU A 30 43.92 -31.70 -10.92
CA LEU A 30 42.49 -31.99 -11.08
C LEU A 30 41.63 -31.22 -10.09
N ASN A 31 42.04 -31.12 -8.83
CA ASN A 31 41.35 -30.32 -7.81
C ASN A 31 41.30 -28.83 -8.18
N SER A 32 42.28 -28.36 -8.97
CA SER A 32 42.33 -26.97 -9.45
C SER A 32 41.48 -26.72 -10.70
N LYS A 33 40.95 -27.78 -11.34
CA LYS A 33 40.12 -27.69 -12.56
C LYS A 33 38.62 -27.64 -12.30
N SER A 34 38.15 -28.00 -11.10
CA SER A 34 36.72 -27.99 -10.75
C SER A 34 36.49 -27.09 -9.52
N ASP A 35 35.71 -26.02 -9.72
CA ASP A 35 34.65 -25.42 -8.90
C ASP A 35 34.58 -25.59 -7.36
N VAL A 36 35.67 -25.91 -6.67
CA VAL A 36 35.73 -25.76 -5.21
C VAL A 36 35.80 -24.25 -4.91
N GLY A 37 34.63 -23.61 -4.90
CA GLY A 37 34.47 -22.19 -4.55
C GLY A 37 34.23 -21.23 -5.71
N HIS A 38 33.72 -21.68 -6.87
CA HIS A 38 33.26 -20.71 -7.87
C HIS A 38 31.99 -19.99 -7.35
N THR A 39 32.05 -18.67 -7.29
CA THR A 39 30.93 -17.82 -6.84
C THR A 39 30.78 -16.64 -7.77
N HIS A 40 29.53 -16.24 -8.03
CA HIS A 40 29.23 -14.98 -8.70
C HIS A 40 28.74 -13.96 -7.66
N THR A 41 29.29 -12.76 -7.74
CA THR A 41 28.84 -11.58 -7.02
C THR A 41 28.06 -10.66 -7.96
N ILE A 42 27.28 -9.72 -7.42
CA ILE A 42 26.57 -8.71 -8.23
C ILE A 42 27.55 -7.93 -9.12
N ALA A 43 28.79 -7.72 -8.67
CA ALA A 43 29.83 -7.05 -9.45
C ALA A 43 30.22 -7.81 -10.74
N ASN A 44 29.89 -9.10 -10.85
CA ASN A 44 30.12 -9.86 -12.08
C ASN A 44 29.10 -9.59 -13.19
N ILE A 45 28.01 -8.87 -12.89
CA ILE A 45 26.99 -8.52 -13.87
C ILE A 45 27.03 -7.01 -14.10
N THR A 46 27.51 -6.62 -15.28
CA THR A 46 27.57 -5.22 -15.72
C THR A 46 26.21 -4.54 -15.54
N ASN A 47 26.22 -3.39 -14.85
CA ASN A 47 25.05 -2.51 -14.63
C ASN A 47 23.88 -3.11 -13.84
N LEU A 48 24.03 -4.28 -13.19
CA LEU A 48 22.94 -4.86 -12.39
C LEU A 48 22.57 -3.98 -11.19
N GLN A 49 23.58 -3.50 -10.44
CA GLN A 49 23.34 -2.64 -9.28
C GLN A 49 22.61 -1.34 -9.65
N GLU A 50 23.02 -0.69 -10.75
CA GLU A 50 22.37 0.52 -11.27
C GLU A 50 20.91 0.24 -11.68
N THR A 51 20.69 -0.87 -12.39
CA THR A 51 19.35 -1.28 -12.82
C THR A 51 18.42 -1.54 -11.63
N LEU A 52 18.91 -2.18 -10.57
CA LEU A 52 18.16 -2.43 -9.34
C LEU A 52 17.87 -1.13 -8.59
N ASN A 53 18.86 -0.23 -8.48
CA ASN A 53 18.69 1.07 -7.85
C ASN A 53 17.60 1.91 -8.55
N ARG A 54 17.49 1.81 -9.89
CA ARG A 54 16.43 2.49 -10.65
C ARG A 54 15.04 1.88 -10.46
N LYS A 55 14.95 0.60 -10.08
CA LYS A 55 13.69 -0.05 -9.72
C LYS A 55 13.30 0.14 -8.26
N SER A 56 14.22 0.61 -7.43
CA SER A 56 14.03 0.70 -5.99
C SER A 56 13.29 1.99 -5.62
N ASP A 57 12.22 1.81 -4.85
CA ASP A 57 11.41 2.86 -4.21
C ASP A 57 12.18 3.74 -3.21
N VAL A 58 13.49 3.55 -3.00
CA VAL A 58 14.30 4.18 -1.92
C VAL A 58 14.40 5.71 -2.03
N GLY A 59 13.89 6.32 -3.10
CA GLY A 59 13.80 7.79 -3.22
C GLY A 59 12.52 8.30 -3.86
N HIS A 60 11.47 7.48 -4.02
CA HIS A 60 10.23 7.99 -4.57
C HIS A 60 9.45 8.73 -3.48
N THR A 61 9.07 9.97 -3.79
CA THR A 61 8.28 10.82 -2.91
C THR A 61 6.90 10.99 -3.55
N HIS A 62 5.84 10.75 -2.77
CA HIS A 62 4.51 11.19 -3.18
C HIS A 62 4.40 12.68 -2.87
N THR A 63 4.60 13.52 -3.88
CA THR A 63 4.46 14.98 -3.76
C THR A 63 3.01 15.46 -3.83
N PHE A 64 2.01 14.56 -3.78
CA PHE A 64 0.59 14.94 -3.81
C PHE A 64 -0.10 14.81 -2.45
N PHE A 65 -0.58 15.97 -2.01
CA PHE A 65 -1.44 16.38 -0.89
C PHE A 65 -1.76 15.36 0.21
N SER A 66 -1.08 15.49 1.36
CA SER A 66 -1.54 14.91 2.63
C SER A 66 -2.90 15.46 3.09
N THR A 67 -3.28 16.66 2.63
CA THR A 67 -4.60 17.27 2.79
C THR A 67 -4.84 18.27 1.67
N VAL A 68 -5.89 18.08 0.87
CA VAL A 68 -6.42 19.13 -0.02
C VAL A 68 -7.48 19.88 0.79
N GLY A 69 -7.25 21.17 1.03
CA GLY A 69 -8.30 22.05 1.53
C GLY A 69 -9.32 22.27 0.42
N ILE A 70 -10.44 21.57 0.47
CA ILE A 70 -11.53 21.76 -0.50
C ILE A 70 -12.39 22.92 0.00
N GLU A 71 -12.29 24.08 -0.66
CA GLU A 71 -13.08 25.27 -0.29
C GLU A 71 -14.57 25.12 -0.65
N SER A 72 -14.88 24.41 -1.75
CA SER A 72 -16.26 24.10 -2.13
C SER A 72 -16.34 22.88 -3.05
N ILE A 73 -17.42 22.10 -2.92
CA ILE A 73 -17.79 21.03 -3.84
C ILE A 73 -19.11 21.44 -4.49
N LEU A 74 -19.15 21.51 -5.81
CA LEU A 74 -20.36 21.81 -6.58
C LEU A 74 -20.94 20.50 -7.12
N GLY A 75 -22.21 20.23 -6.81
CA GLY A 75 -22.95 19.06 -7.29
C GLY A 75 -24.22 19.46 -8.02
N THR A 76 -24.66 18.62 -8.94
CA THR A 76 -25.94 18.75 -9.65
C THR A 76 -26.85 17.57 -9.31
N ILE A 77 -28.15 17.84 -9.20
CA ILE A 77 -29.18 16.84 -8.88
C ILE A 77 -30.02 16.66 -10.14
N GLU A 78 -30.13 15.44 -10.62
CA GLU A 78 -30.95 15.15 -11.80
C GLU A 78 -32.44 15.07 -11.43
N GLU A 79 -32.81 14.46 -10.29
CA GLU A 79 -34.22 14.30 -9.88
C GLU A 79 -34.43 14.30 -8.35
N THR A 80 -35.58 14.82 -7.90
CA THR A 80 -36.01 14.82 -6.48
C THR A 80 -36.70 13.49 -6.18
N GLY A 81 -36.32 12.81 -5.09
CA GLY A 81 -36.94 11.53 -4.70
C GLY A 81 -36.01 10.31 -4.62
N GLY A 82 -34.70 10.51 -4.39
CA GLY A 82 -33.76 9.41 -4.12
C GLY A 82 -32.83 9.07 -5.29
N GLY A 83 -32.29 10.08 -5.98
CA GLY A 83 -31.16 9.94 -6.89
C GLY A 83 -29.82 10.16 -6.20
N GLY A 84 -28.73 9.59 -6.73
CA GLY A 84 -27.37 9.86 -6.24
C GLY A 84 -26.95 11.30 -6.52
N LEU A 85 -26.21 11.92 -5.60
CA LEU A 85 -25.56 13.21 -5.88
C LEU A 85 -24.30 12.98 -6.70
N TYR A 86 -24.18 13.72 -7.79
CA TYR A 86 -23.02 13.70 -8.67
C TYR A 86 -22.19 14.96 -8.43
N PHE A 87 -20.93 14.78 -8.05
CA PHE A 87 -19.99 15.88 -7.88
C PHE A 87 -18.86 15.73 -8.89
N LYS A 88 -18.52 16.86 -9.54
CA LYS A 88 -17.28 16.95 -10.30
C LYS A 88 -16.12 17.04 -9.33
N PRO A 89 -15.13 16.15 -9.42
CA PRO A 89 -13.94 16.25 -8.60
C PRO A 89 -13.29 17.63 -8.77
N PRO A 90 -12.77 18.25 -7.69
CA PRO A 90 -12.03 19.50 -7.83
C PRO A 90 -10.82 19.27 -8.75
N ASN A 91 -10.57 20.24 -9.64
CA ASN A 91 -9.37 20.22 -10.46
C ASN A 91 -8.16 20.52 -9.58
N PHE A 92 -7.23 19.56 -9.51
CA PHE A 92 -5.98 19.77 -8.82
C PHE A 92 -4.99 20.58 -9.69
N PRO A 93 -4.05 21.32 -9.07
CA PRO A 93 -2.92 21.88 -9.80
C PRO A 93 -2.18 20.76 -10.57
N GLU A 94 -1.53 21.12 -11.68
CA GLU A 94 -0.77 20.21 -12.57
C GLU A 94 -1.59 19.27 -13.47
N GLY A 95 -2.88 19.53 -13.66
CA GLY A 95 -3.65 18.89 -14.74
C GLY A 95 -4.10 17.47 -14.45
N LEU A 96 -4.11 17.05 -13.18
CA LEU A 96 -4.87 15.88 -12.73
C LEU A 96 -6.36 16.25 -12.70
N THR A 97 -6.98 16.27 -13.87
CA THR A 97 -8.42 16.44 -14.04
C THR A 97 -9.09 15.08 -14.12
N SER A 98 -10.17 14.88 -13.37
CA SER A 98 -11.03 13.70 -13.53
C SER A 98 -12.33 14.13 -14.19
N ASP A 99 -12.52 13.71 -15.43
CA ASP A 99 -13.78 13.94 -16.17
C ASP A 99 -14.92 13.01 -15.72
N LYS A 100 -14.63 12.10 -14.78
CA LYS A 100 -15.62 11.19 -14.21
C LYS A 100 -16.24 11.80 -12.97
N ASP A 101 -17.56 11.94 -13.02
CA ASP A 101 -18.36 12.32 -11.86
C ASP A 101 -18.30 11.24 -10.78
N ILE A 102 -18.16 11.67 -9.52
CA ILE A 102 -18.22 10.78 -8.36
C ILE A 102 -19.65 10.74 -7.86
N ARG A 103 -20.20 9.52 -7.72
CA ARG A 103 -21.56 9.29 -7.20
C ARG A 103 -21.56 9.08 -5.69
N CYS A 104 -22.20 9.98 -4.96
CA CYS A 104 -22.54 9.77 -3.56
C CYS A 104 -23.88 9.02 -3.47
N ARG A 105 -23.84 7.79 -2.95
CA ARG A 105 -25.04 6.97 -2.70
C ARG A 105 -25.75 7.45 -1.43
N ASN A 106 -27.07 7.29 -1.36
CA ASN A 106 -27.89 7.52 -0.16
C ASN A 106 -27.93 8.97 0.36
N VAL A 107 -28.00 9.95 -0.53
CA VAL A 107 -28.20 11.35 -0.11
C VAL A 107 -29.68 11.71 -0.17
N TYR A 108 -30.25 12.13 0.96
CA TYR A 108 -31.61 12.65 1.04
C TYR A 108 -31.60 14.16 0.70
N VAL A 109 -32.44 14.56 -0.26
CA VAL A 109 -32.59 15.95 -0.71
C VAL A 109 -34.04 16.36 -0.47
N MET A 110 -34.25 17.47 0.26
CA MET A 110 -35.57 18.04 0.53
C MET A 110 -36.06 18.84 -0.70
N GLU A 111 -37.37 18.81 -0.99
CA GLU A 111 -38.00 19.32 -2.23
C GLU A 111 -37.75 20.80 -2.54
N ASP A 112 -37.46 21.58 -1.52
CA ASP A 112 -37.28 23.02 -1.48
C ASP A 112 -35.81 23.48 -1.62
N GLU A 113 -34.84 22.58 -1.46
CA GLU A 113 -33.39 22.87 -1.53
C GLU A 113 -32.76 22.36 -2.84
N LYS A 114 -33.29 22.76 -4.00
CA LYS A 114 -32.80 22.37 -5.35
C LYS A 114 -31.32 22.72 -5.64
N LYS A 115 -30.60 23.36 -4.71
CA LYS A 115 -29.16 23.63 -4.77
C LYS A 115 -28.53 23.22 -3.44
N VAL A 116 -28.06 21.99 -3.36
CA VAL A 116 -27.31 21.52 -2.19
C VAL A 116 -25.86 22.00 -2.33
N LYS A 117 -25.54 23.13 -1.71
CA LYS A 117 -24.17 23.62 -1.54
C LYS A 117 -23.70 23.19 -0.16
N PHE A 118 -22.69 22.33 -0.08
CA PHE A 118 -22.00 22.05 1.17
C PHE A 118 -20.73 22.91 1.20
N THR A 119 -20.77 24.04 1.90
CA THR A 119 -19.54 24.72 2.32
C THR A 119 -19.05 24.09 3.63
N ALA A 120 -17.75 24.22 3.93
CA ALA A 120 -17.23 23.83 5.24
C ALA A 120 -17.98 24.53 6.38
N GLN A 121 -18.48 25.75 6.11
CA GLN A 121 -19.32 26.52 7.01
C GLN A 121 -20.72 25.89 7.19
N ASP A 122 -21.34 25.40 6.12
CA ASP A 122 -22.63 24.68 6.17
C ASP A 122 -22.56 23.38 7.00
N LEU A 123 -21.39 22.73 7.08
CA LEU A 123 -21.16 21.56 7.95
C LEU A 123 -21.12 21.93 9.44
N TYR A 124 -20.67 23.14 9.78
CA TYR A 124 -20.68 23.66 11.15
C TYR A 124 -22.05 24.25 11.52
N ASP A 125 -22.70 24.94 10.60
CA ASP A 125 -23.93 25.69 10.85
C ASP A 125 -25.20 24.81 10.74
N LYS A 126 -25.20 23.76 9.91
CA LYS A 126 -26.34 22.82 9.73
C LYS A 126 -26.30 21.64 10.73
N LYS A 127 -25.58 21.77 11.84
CA LYS A 127 -25.74 20.89 13.00
C LYS A 127 -27.04 21.28 13.70
N ALA A 128 -28.15 20.62 13.34
CA ALA A 128 -29.50 20.72 13.92
C ALA A 128 -29.85 22.10 14.52
N ASP A 129 -30.72 22.87 13.85
CA ASP A 129 -31.10 24.22 14.24
C ASP A 129 -31.29 24.32 15.76
N LYS A 130 -30.35 25.03 16.41
CA LYS A 130 -30.26 25.12 17.86
C LYS A 130 -31.58 25.62 18.45
N THR A 131 -32.32 26.41 17.68
CA THR A 131 -33.62 26.97 18.03
C THR A 131 -34.68 25.88 18.16
N GLU A 132 -34.81 25.00 17.17
CA GLU A 132 -35.76 23.88 17.22
C GLU A 132 -35.47 22.94 18.38
N LEU A 133 -34.18 22.67 18.63
CA LEU A 133 -33.76 21.84 19.76
C LEU A 133 -34.11 22.48 21.11
N GLN A 134 -33.97 23.81 21.25
CA GLN A 134 -34.38 24.51 22.47
C GLN A 134 -35.91 24.53 22.63
N THR A 135 -36.66 24.72 21.55
CA THR A 135 -38.13 24.68 21.57
C THR A 135 -38.61 23.30 22.00
N LEU A 136 -38.11 22.24 21.38
CA LEU A 136 -38.45 20.86 21.72
C LEU A 136 -38.08 20.52 23.16
N LYS A 137 -36.91 20.97 23.64
CA LYS A 137 -36.51 20.81 25.05
C LYS A 137 -37.50 21.48 26.00
N THR A 138 -38.00 22.66 25.64
CA THR A 138 -38.97 23.41 26.45
C THR A 138 -40.32 22.72 26.46
N GLU A 139 -40.81 22.26 25.31
CA GLU A 139 -42.07 21.53 25.18
C GLU A 139 -42.05 20.20 25.94
N ILE A 140 -40.96 19.43 25.83
CA ILE A 140 -40.78 18.20 26.61
C ILE A 140 -40.77 18.51 28.11
N LEU A 141 -40.07 19.57 28.54
CA LEU A 141 -40.00 19.92 29.95
C LEU A 141 -41.37 20.37 30.50
N GLN A 142 -42.16 21.12 29.73
CA GLN A 142 -43.52 21.52 30.10
C GLN A 142 -44.50 20.33 30.11
N THR A 143 -44.29 19.35 29.26
CA THR A 143 -45.10 18.12 29.22
C THR A 143 -44.80 17.20 30.40
N VAL A 144 -43.52 17.03 30.73
CA VAL A 144 -43.07 16.18 31.85
C VAL A 144 -43.33 16.86 33.20
N TYR A 145 -43.22 18.20 33.25
CA TYR A 145 -43.44 19.00 34.46
C TYR A 145 -44.38 20.18 34.16
N PRO A 146 -45.69 19.92 34.04
CA PRO A 146 -46.67 21.00 33.84
C PRO A 146 -46.72 21.94 35.05
N ILE A 147 -47.15 23.17 34.81
CA ILE A 147 -47.31 24.20 35.84
C ILE A 147 -48.17 23.66 37.00
N GLY A 148 -47.65 23.71 38.22
CA GLY A 148 -48.30 23.18 39.42
C GLY A 148 -47.89 21.75 39.80
N SER A 149 -46.99 21.11 39.05
CA SER A 149 -46.42 19.81 39.43
C SER A 149 -45.59 19.90 40.71
N ILE A 150 -45.81 18.97 41.65
CA ILE A 150 -45.02 18.85 42.88
C ILE A 150 -43.82 17.94 42.59
N TYR A 151 -42.62 18.50 42.62
CA TYR A 151 -41.37 17.75 42.44
C TYR A 151 -40.73 17.46 43.80
N THR A 152 -40.65 16.19 44.19
CA THR A 152 -39.90 15.76 45.37
C THR A 152 -38.49 15.37 44.94
N SER A 153 -37.48 16.16 45.33
CA SER A 153 -36.07 15.84 45.12
C SER A 153 -35.38 15.60 46.45
N MET A 154 -34.50 14.61 46.52
CA MET A 154 -33.61 14.40 47.68
C MET A 154 -32.31 15.24 47.58
N ASN A 155 -32.23 16.18 46.64
CA ASN A 155 -31.11 17.12 46.55
C ASN A 155 -31.27 18.21 47.61
N SER A 156 -30.84 17.91 48.84
CA SER A 156 -30.60 18.93 49.86
C SER A 156 -29.11 19.30 49.83
N LYS A 157 -28.82 20.59 49.65
CA LYS A 157 -27.63 21.19 50.28
C LYS A 157 -28.07 21.88 51.55
#